data_AF-A0A7Z1PJF4-F1
#
_entry.id   AF-A0A7Z1PJF4-F1
#
_cell.length_a   1.000
_cell.length_b   1.000
_cell.length_c   1.000
_cell.angle_alpha   90.00
_cell.angle_beta   90.00
_cell.angle_gamma   90.00
#
_symmetry.space_group_name_H-M   'P 1'
#
loop_
_entity.id
_entity.type
_entity.pdbx_description
1 polymer ?
#
loop_
_entity_poly.entity_id
_entity_poly.type
_entity_poly.pdbx_seq_one_letter_code
_entity_poly.pdbx_strand_id
1 'polypeptide(L)'
;MLPSINYMTLIFALQAVREGNIKYCNTLGLTLNEVREINKLSLDELFFISKTSLMFIDITVNHERLKNLLVRSRQELQYQQKINRAVRLGASHEILYKYFGLNTVDVAARRRLLGITIPNGRKV
;
A
#
# COMPACT_ATOMS: atom_id res chain seq x y z
N MET A 1 -18.09 3.93 19.38
CA MET A 1 -18.08 2.58 18.78
C MET A 1 -17.18 2.62 17.56
N LEU A 2 -16.31 1.62 17.38
CA LEU A 2 -15.62 1.44 16.10
C LEU A 2 -16.66 1.21 15.01
N PRO A 3 -16.48 1.73 13.78
CA PRO A 3 -17.36 1.41 12.66
C PRO A 3 -17.45 -0.11 12.52
N SER A 4 -18.67 -0.63 12.37
CA SER A 4 -18.85 -2.06 12.12
C SER A 4 -18.22 -2.43 10.78
N ILE A 5 -17.83 -3.70 10.64
CA ILE A 5 -17.33 -4.23 9.37
C ILE A 5 -18.37 -4.05 8.26
N ASN A 6 -19.66 -4.24 8.58
CA ASN A 6 -20.77 -4.00 7.66
C ASN A 6 -20.75 -2.57 7.12
N TYR A 7 -20.62 -1.56 8.01
CA TYR A 7 -20.54 -0.16 7.61
C TYR A 7 -19.37 0.09 6.66
N MET A 8 -18.18 -0.36 7.03
CA MET A 8 -16.97 -0.12 6.23
C MET A 8 -17.09 -0.73 4.84
N THR A 9 -17.59 -1.96 4.74
CA THR A 9 -17.78 -2.61 3.44
C THR A 9 -18.80 -1.89 2.57
N LEU A 10 -19.95 -1.48 3.13
CA LEU A 10 -20.96 -0.75 2.36
C LEU A 10 -20.38 0.56 1.81
N ILE A 11 -19.66 1.31 2.64
CA ILE A 11 -19.03 2.57 2.23
C ILE A 11 -17.98 2.35 1.14
N PHE A 12 -17.12 1.34 1.29
CA PHE A 12 -16.11 1.04 0.26
C PHE A 12 -16.72 0.56 -1.05
N ALA A 13 -17.78 -0.26 -1.00
CA ALA A 13 -18.50 -0.68 -2.19
C ALA A 13 -19.15 0.52 -2.90
N LEU A 14 -19.86 1.38 -2.16
CA LEU A 14 -20.48 2.58 -2.72
C LEU A 14 -19.46 3.57 -3.29
N GLN A 15 -18.32 3.77 -2.61
CA GLN A 15 -17.24 4.62 -3.11
C GLN A 15 -16.67 4.06 -4.42
N ALA A 16 -16.40 2.76 -4.48
CA ALA A 16 -15.90 2.12 -5.68
C ALA A 16 -16.88 2.21 -6.85
N VAL A 17 -18.19 2.07 -6.59
CA VAL A 17 -19.24 2.29 -7.60
C VAL A 17 -19.22 3.73 -8.11
N ARG A 18 -19.11 4.72 -7.22
CA ARG A 18 -19.03 6.14 -7.58
C ARG A 18 -17.79 6.48 -8.43
N GLU A 19 -16.68 5.80 -8.18
CA GLU A 19 -15.43 5.93 -8.95
C GLU A 19 -15.43 5.10 -10.26
N GLY A 20 -16.50 4.34 -10.54
CA GLY A 20 -16.58 3.45 -11.69
C GLY A 20 -15.73 2.17 -11.55
N ASN A 21 -15.20 1.89 -10.36
CA ASN A 21 -14.33 0.76 -10.07
C ASN A 21 -15.10 -0.48 -9.62
N ILE A 22 -15.95 -1.01 -10.50
CA ILE A 22 -16.75 -2.22 -10.22
C ILE A 22 -15.86 -3.46 -9.97
N LYS A 23 -14.65 -3.49 -10.57
CA LYS A 23 -13.67 -4.56 -10.34
C LYS A 23 -13.28 -4.67 -8.86
N TYR A 24 -13.15 -3.54 -8.17
CA TYR A 24 -12.84 -3.54 -6.74
C TYR A 24 -13.96 -4.18 -5.90
N CYS A 25 -15.23 -3.94 -6.23
CA CYS A 25 -16.35 -4.61 -5.56
C CYS A 25 -16.27 -6.14 -5.71
N ASN A 26 -15.88 -6.63 -6.88
CA ASN A 26 -15.68 -8.06 -7.09
C ASN A 26 -14.52 -8.61 -6.23
N THR A 27 -13.46 -7.83 -5.99
CA THR A 27 -12.37 -8.26 -5.10
C THR A 27 -12.79 -8.35 -3.63
N LEU A 28 -13.85 -7.63 -3.23
CA LEU A 28 -14.49 -7.79 -1.93
C LEU A 28 -15.38 -9.04 -1.85
N GLY A 29 -15.58 -9.75 -2.96
CA GLY A 29 -16.44 -10.93 -3.06
C GLY A 29 -17.90 -10.61 -3.40
N LEU A 30 -18.24 -9.33 -3.65
CA LEU A 30 -19.60 -8.93 -4.03
C LEU A 30 -19.87 -9.29 -5.49
N THR A 31 -21.04 -9.85 -5.75
CA THR A 31 -21.57 -10.06 -7.09
C THR A 31 -22.10 -8.74 -7.67
N LEU A 32 -22.19 -8.66 -9.00
CA LEU A 32 -22.75 -7.48 -9.68
C LEU A 32 -24.19 -7.17 -9.23
N ASN A 33 -24.98 -8.19 -8.91
CA ASN A 33 -26.35 -8.00 -8.44
C ASN A 33 -26.36 -7.37 -7.04
N GLU A 34 -25.55 -7.88 -6.11
CA GLU A 34 -25.43 -7.31 -4.76
C GLU A 34 -24.94 -5.86 -4.80
N VAL A 35 -23.96 -5.55 -5.67
CA VAL A 35 -23.48 -4.17 -5.86
C VAL A 35 -24.60 -3.24 -6.35
N ARG A 36 -25.45 -3.71 -7.26
CA ARG A 36 -26.61 -2.93 -7.74
C ARG A 36 -27.63 -2.68 -6.63
N GLU A 37 -27.89 -3.67 -5.79
CA GLU A 37 -28.82 -3.52 -4.67
C GLU A 37 -28.23 -2.59 -3.59
N ILE A 38 -26.94 -2.72 -3.27
CA ILE A 38 -26.23 -1.79 -2.37
C ILE A 38 -26.33 -0.36 -2.89
N ASN A 39 -26.18 -0.13 -4.20
CA ASN A 39 -26.26 1.20 -4.80
C ASN A 39 -27.68 1.81 -4.82
N LYS A 40 -28.72 1.00 -4.55
CA LYS A 40 -30.12 1.45 -4.45
C LYS A 40 -30.60 1.63 -3.01
N LEU A 41 -29.79 1.25 -2.01
CA LEU A 41 -30.17 1.35 -0.61
C LEU A 41 -30.58 2.77 -0.25
N SER A 42 -31.70 2.91 0.43
CA SER A 42 -32.04 4.14 1.14
C SER A 42 -31.06 4.37 2.30
N LEU A 43 -31.02 5.61 2.79
CA LEU A 43 -30.20 5.94 3.96
C LEU A 43 -30.61 5.11 5.19
N ASP A 44 -31.91 4.88 5.37
CA ASP A 44 -32.44 4.11 6.51
C ASP A 44 -32.00 2.64 6.44
N GLU A 45 -32.08 2.01 5.26
CA GLU A 45 -31.61 0.64 5.06
C GLU A 45 -30.09 0.52 5.23
N LEU A 46 -29.32 1.50 4.73
CA LEU A 46 -27.88 1.56 4.95
C LEU A 46 -27.56 1.60 6.44
N PHE A 47 -28.22 2.49 7.20
CA PHE A 47 -28.01 2.58 8.64
C PHE A 47 -28.44 1.31 9.36
N PHE A 48 -29.54 0.69 8.95
CA PHE A 48 -30.00 -0.58 9.51
C PHE A 48 -28.92 -1.67 9.34
N ILE A 49 -28.50 -1.95 8.10
CA ILE A 49 -27.50 -3.00 7.80
C ILE A 49 -26.16 -2.71 8.50
N SER A 50 -25.77 -1.43 8.55
CA SER A 50 -24.53 -1.01 9.20
C SER A 50 -24.51 -1.26 10.71
N LYS A 51 -25.67 -1.25 11.39
CA LYS A 51 -25.76 -1.42 12.84
C LYS A 51 -26.06 -2.87 13.25
N THR A 52 -26.38 -3.74 12.30
CA THR A 52 -26.64 -5.16 12.54
C THR A 52 -25.42 -5.84 13.16
N SER A 53 -25.65 -6.67 14.19
CA SER A 53 -24.60 -7.41 14.91
C SER A 53 -24.06 -8.59 14.09
N LEU A 54 -24.87 -9.15 13.20
CA LEU A 54 -24.47 -10.19 12.26
C LEU A 54 -23.65 -9.57 11.13
N MET A 55 -22.39 -10.01 11.00
CA MET A 55 -21.54 -9.63 9.87
C MET A 55 -21.92 -10.47 8.66
N PHE A 56 -22.06 -9.82 7.49
CA PHE A 56 -22.25 -10.51 6.22
C PHE A 56 -20.92 -10.86 5.53
N ILE A 57 -19.79 -10.54 6.17
CA ILE A 57 -18.43 -10.88 5.71
C ILE A 57 -17.72 -11.70 6.77
N ASP A 58 -17.16 -12.83 6.31
CA ASP A 58 -16.21 -13.62 7.09
C ASP A 58 -14.80 -13.04 6.92
N ILE A 59 -14.25 -12.46 7.99
CA ILE A 59 -12.86 -11.99 8.01
C ILE A 59 -11.97 -13.11 8.54
N THR A 60 -11.10 -13.62 7.67
CA THR A 60 -10.05 -14.57 8.04
C THR A 60 -8.67 -13.95 7.90
N VAL A 61 -7.78 -14.21 8.86
CA VAL A 61 -6.39 -13.77 8.80
C VAL A 61 -5.55 -14.93 8.28
N ASN A 62 -4.92 -14.75 7.11
CA ASN A 62 -3.87 -15.68 6.68
C ASN A 62 -2.57 -15.37 7.46
N HIS A 63 -2.39 -16.07 8.58
CA HIS A 63 -1.27 -15.85 9.51
C HIS A 63 0.10 -16.11 8.87
N GLU A 64 0.19 -17.04 7.93
CA GLU A 64 1.44 -17.34 7.23
C GLU A 64 1.86 -16.18 6.31
N ARG A 65 0.92 -15.68 5.48
CA ARG A 65 1.15 -14.51 4.63
C ARG A 65 1.51 -13.29 5.44
N LEU A 66 0.80 -13.05 6.56
CA LEU A 66 1.10 -11.95 7.46
C LEU A 66 2.52 -12.05 8.02
N LYS A 67 2.91 -13.22 8.53
CA LYS A 67 4.26 -13.47 9.05
C LYS A 67 5.33 -13.22 7.98
N ASN A 68 5.11 -13.73 6.77
CA ASN A 68 6.02 -13.56 5.64
C ASN A 68 6.15 -12.08 5.23
N LEU A 69 5.06 -11.33 5.19
CA LEU A 69 5.07 -9.89 4.92
C LEU A 69 5.82 -9.11 6.00
N LEU A 70 5.63 -9.45 7.28
CA LEU A 70 6.36 -8.83 8.38
C LEU A 70 7.88 -9.06 8.27
N VAL A 71 8.31 -10.27 7.92
CA VAL A 71 9.73 -10.59 7.70
C VAL A 71 10.28 -9.82 6.51
N ARG A 72 9.57 -9.83 5.37
CA ARG A 72 9.98 -9.11 4.16
C ARG A 72 10.08 -7.61 4.39
N SER A 73 9.13 -7.02 5.12
CA SER A 73 9.15 -5.60 5.47
C SER A 73 10.41 -5.22 6.26
N ARG A 74 10.82 -6.05 7.22
CA ARG A 74 12.06 -5.82 7.99
C ARG A 74 13.30 -5.99 7.13
N GLN A 75 13.32 -6.98 6.25
CA GLN A 75 14.43 -7.19 5.30
C GLN A 75 14.58 -6.00 4.34
N GLU A 76 13.46 -5.50 3.81
CA GLU A 76 13.45 -4.31 2.94
C GLU A 76 13.97 -3.08 3.69
N LEU A 77 13.53 -2.86 4.93
CA LEU A 77 14.03 -1.76 5.75
C LEU A 77 15.56 -1.86 5.96
N GLN A 78 16.06 -3.06 6.29
CA GLN A 78 17.50 -3.30 6.44
C GLN A 78 18.26 -3.08 5.13
N TYR A 79 17.69 -3.50 3.99
CA TYR A 79 18.26 -3.28 2.67
C TYR A 79 18.39 -1.78 2.37
N GLN A 80 17.33 -1.00 2.60
CA GLN A 80 17.33 0.45 2.45
C GLN A 80 18.36 1.14 3.38
N GLN A 81 18.53 0.64 4.61
CA GLN A 81 19.55 1.13 5.54
C GLN A 81 20.97 0.83 5.06
N LYS A 82 21.22 -0.37 4.50
CA LYS A 82 22.53 -0.74 3.92
C LYS A 82 22.88 0.16 2.73
N ILE A 83 21.91 0.44 1.85
CA ILE A 83 22.06 1.42 0.77
C ILE A 83 22.47 2.78 1.33
N ASN A 84 21.70 3.30 2.30
CA ASN A 84 21.98 4.62 2.89
C ASN A 84 23.36 4.69 3.53
N ARG A 85 23.77 3.62 4.22
CA ARG A 85 25.09 3.52 4.83
C ARG A 85 26.19 3.51 3.77
N ALA A 86 26.06 2.70 2.72
CA ALA A 86 27.05 2.65 1.62
C ALA A 86 27.20 4.03 0.95
N VAL A 87 26.09 4.71 0.71
CA VAL A 87 26.09 6.06 0.13
C VAL A 87 26.78 7.07 1.06
N ARG A 88 26.49 7.04 2.37
CA ARG A 88 27.15 7.90 3.37
C ARG A 88 28.65 7.65 3.50
N LEU A 89 29.08 6.41 3.34
CA LEU A 89 30.50 6.03 3.33
C LEU A 89 31.22 6.40 2.02
N GLY A 90 30.52 7.04 1.07
CA GLY A 90 31.13 7.50 -0.18
C GLY A 90 31.34 6.38 -1.21
N ALA A 91 30.58 5.29 -1.14
CA ALA A 91 30.66 4.21 -2.12
C ALA A 91 30.57 4.74 -3.57
N SER A 92 31.44 4.22 -4.43
CA SER A 92 31.48 4.59 -5.84
C SER A 92 30.18 4.18 -6.55
N HIS A 93 29.90 4.81 -7.69
CA HIS A 93 28.73 4.44 -8.48
C HIS A 93 28.77 2.96 -8.90
N GLU A 94 29.93 2.43 -9.26
CA GLU A 94 30.11 1.02 -9.63
C GLU A 94 29.71 0.07 -8.50
N ILE A 95 30.10 0.36 -7.25
CA ILE A 95 29.73 -0.45 -6.08
C ILE A 95 28.21 -0.39 -5.88
N LEU A 96 27.63 0.81 -5.95
CA LEU A 96 26.19 1.00 -5.73
C LEU A 96 25.35 0.32 -6.83
N TYR A 97 25.82 0.35 -8.07
CA TYR A 97 25.17 -0.35 -9.18
C TYR A 97 25.29 -1.88 -9.01
N LYS A 98 26.50 -2.39 -8.75
CA LYS A 98 26.75 -3.84 -8.67
C LYS A 98 26.02 -4.51 -7.51
N TYR A 99 25.98 -3.88 -6.34
CA TYR A 99 25.42 -4.50 -5.13
C TYR A 99 23.98 -4.09 -4.81
N PHE A 100 23.52 -2.95 -5.33
CA PHE A 100 22.19 -2.42 -5.01
C PHE A 100 21.35 -2.06 -6.25
N GLY A 101 21.87 -2.22 -7.47
CA GLY A 101 21.15 -1.92 -8.72
C GLY A 101 20.88 -0.44 -8.96
N LEU A 102 21.49 0.46 -8.18
CA LEU A 102 21.25 1.90 -8.28
C LEU A 102 21.96 2.48 -9.50
N ASN A 103 21.19 3.06 -10.44
CA ASN A 103 21.76 3.77 -11.58
C ASN A 103 22.27 5.17 -11.18
N THR A 104 22.86 5.92 -12.12
CA THR A 104 23.43 7.25 -11.84
C THR A 104 22.41 8.25 -11.31
N VAL A 105 21.17 8.21 -11.83
CA VAL A 105 20.06 9.07 -11.40
C VAL A 105 19.64 8.72 -9.98
N ASP A 106 19.48 7.43 -9.67
CA ASP A 106 19.10 6.95 -8.35
C ASP A 106 20.15 7.32 -7.31
N VAL A 107 21.44 7.14 -7.63
CA VAL A 107 22.56 7.49 -6.75
C VAL A 107 22.58 9.01 -6.49
N ALA A 108 22.41 9.83 -7.53
CA ALA A 108 22.38 11.29 -7.38
C ALA A 108 21.20 11.74 -6.51
N ALA A 109 20.00 11.22 -6.77
CA ALA A 109 18.80 11.49 -5.99
C ALA A 109 18.99 11.07 -4.53
N ARG A 110 19.54 9.87 -4.29
CA ARG A 110 19.76 9.34 -2.94
C ARG A 110 20.80 10.14 -2.16
N ARG A 111 21.88 10.57 -2.79
CA ARG A 111 22.89 11.45 -2.15
C ARG A 111 22.30 12.81 -1.76
N ARG A 112 21.49 13.42 -2.64
CA ARG A 112 20.76 14.66 -2.32
C ARG A 112 19.81 14.47 -1.13
N LEU A 113 19.03 13.39 -1.12
CA LEU A 113 18.13 13.05 -0.01
C LEU A 113 18.88 12.86 1.32
N LEU A 114 20.10 12.34 1.28
CA LEU A 114 20.94 12.13 2.47
C LEU A 114 21.78 13.36 2.87
N GLY A 115 21.62 14.50 2.19
CA GLY A 115 22.38 15.73 2.46
C GLY A 115 23.86 15.64 2.09
N ILE A 116 24.26 14.68 1.25
CA ILE A 116 25.64 14.51 0.83
C ILE A 116 25.92 15.46 -0.34
N THR A 117 26.74 16.47 -0.08
CA THR A 117 27.21 17.41 -1.10
C THR A 117 28.21 16.71 -2.00
N ILE A 118 27.80 16.39 -3.22
CA ILE A 118 28.73 15.94 -4.26
C ILE A 118 29.31 17.21 -4.88
N PRO A 119 30.63 17.43 -4.87
CA PRO A 119 31.22 18.52 -5.63
C PRO A 119 30.81 18.35 -7.08
N ASN A 120 30.31 19.41 -7.71
CA ASN A 120 30.00 19.38 -9.13
C ASN A 120 31.27 18.97 -9.88
N GLY A 121 31.24 17.80 -10.53
CA GLY A 121 32.27 17.41 -11.49
C GLY A 121 32.38 18.51 -12.54
N ARG A 122 33.61 18.82 -12.97
CA ARG A 122 33.98 19.93 -13.86
C ARG A 122 32.86 20.25 -14.85
N LYS A 123 32.32 21.47 -14.77
CA LYS A 123 31.69 22.11 -15.92
C LYS A 123 32.80 22.27 -16.96
N VAL A 124 32.86 21.35 -17.91
CA VAL A 124 33.61 21.54 -19.15
C VAL A 124 32.67 22.22 -20.13
#